data_AF-A0AAU7B0Z6-F1
#
_entry.id   AF-A0AAU7B0Z6-F1
#
_cell.length_a   1.000
_cell.length_b   1.000
_cell.length_c   1.000
_cell.angle_alpha   90.00
_cell.angle_beta   90.00
_cell.angle_gamma   90.00
#
_symmetry.space_group_name_H-M   'P 1'
#
loop_
_entity.id
_entity.type
_entity.pdbx_description
1 polymer ?
#
loop_
_entity_poly.entity_id
_entity_poly.type
_entity_poly.pdbx_seq_one_letter_code
_entity_poly.pdbx_strand_id
1 'polypeptide(L)'
;MKKLAYITVDDSDYEDRFWKILVETGLDPEEFEALEYFSYLPFFVLAGASVETHLHIHGDHFHFQGVTLSVPDELEEAFYDVLPQILQQLIAGEAEEG
;
A
#
# COMPACT_ATOMS: atom_id res chain seq x y z
N MET A 1 13.39 4.29 8.94
CA MET A 1 12.21 3.68 8.29
C MET A 1 11.10 4.71 8.34
N LYS A 2 10.68 5.21 7.19
CA LYS A 2 9.55 6.11 7.06
C LYS A 2 8.27 5.29 6.96
N LYS A 3 7.29 5.60 7.80
CA LYS A 3 5.95 5.01 7.72
C LYS A 3 5.18 5.67 6.57
N LEU A 4 4.67 4.85 5.65
CA LEU A 4 3.90 5.29 4.49
C LEU A 4 2.40 5.12 4.71
N ALA A 5 2.00 4.05 5.40
CA ALA A 5 0.59 3.80 5.71
C ALA A 5 0.42 2.91 6.95
N TYR A 6 -0.75 2.98 7.56
CA TYR A 6 -1.29 1.96 8.45
C TYR A 6 -2.70 1.62 8.02
N ILE A 7 -2.87 0.39 7.54
CA ILE A 7 -4.13 -0.09 6.96
C ILE A 7 -4.74 -1.11 7.91
N THR A 8 -5.99 -0.89 8.29
CA THR A 8 -6.80 -1.78 9.13
C THR A 8 -8.04 -2.22 8.37
N VAL A 9 -8.83 -3.12 8.96
CA VAL A 9 -10.11 -3.56 8.36
C VAL A 9 -11.21 -2.51 8.39
N ASP A 10 -11.03 -1.42 9.14
CA ASP A 10 -12.05 -0.39 9.32
C ASP A 10 -11.62 0.97 8.74
N ASP A 11 -10.31 1.21 8.65
CA ASP A 11 -9.72 2.52 8.30
C ASP A 11 -8.29 2.37 7.76
N SER A 12 -7.86 3.34 6.96
CA SER A 12 -6.51 3.42 6.41
C SER A 12 -5.92 4.82 6.57
N ASP A 13 -4.79 4.91 7.26
CA ASP A 13 -4.05 6.15 7.48
C ASP A 13 -2.83 6.19 6.55
N TYR A 14 -2.78 7.17 5.65
CA TYR A 14 -1.73 7.30 4.63
C TYR A 14 -0.88 8.56 4.86
N GLU A 15 0.42 8.46 4.61
CA GLU A 15 1.29 9.62 4.54
C GLU A 15 0.97 10.47 3.30
N ASP A 16 0.98 11.80 3.46
CA ASP A 16 0.46 12.75 2.47
C ASP A 16 1.05 12.59 1.07
N ARG A 17 2.37 12.39 0.94
CA ARG A 17 3.04 12.26 -0.36
C ARG A 17 2.69 10.93 -1.01
N PHE A 18 2.62 9.87 -0.23
CA PHE A 18 2.19 8.55 -0.70
C PHE A 18 0.74 8.57 -1.16
N TRP A 19 -0.16 9.13 -0.33
CA TRP A 19 -1.57 9.30 -0.67
C TRP A 19 -1.76 10.05 -1.98
N LYS A 20 -1.06 11.17 -2.15
CA LYS A 20 -1.13 11.99 -3.37
C LYS A 20 -0.78 11.19 -4.64
N ILE A 21 0.26 10.36 -4.57
CA ILE A 21 0.66 9.51 -5.71
C ILE A 21 -0.43 8.50 -6.04
N LEU A 22 -1.02 7.84 -5.04
CA LEU A 22 -2.10 6.87 -5.26
C LEU A 22 -3.29 7.55 -5.95
N VAL A 23 -3.74 8.71 -5.47
CA VAL A 23 -4.85 9.44 -6.08
C VAL A 23 -4.53 9.91 -7.51
N GLU A 24 -3.30 10.39 -7.76
CA GLU A 24 -2.87 10.83 -9.09
C GLU A 24 -2.75 9.69 -10.10
N THR A 25 -2.58 8.44 -9.65
CA THR A 25 -2.55 7.28 -10.55
C THR A 25 -3.91 6.94 -11.14
N GLY A 26 -5.01 7.37 -10.49
CA GLY A 26 -6.37 7.04 -10.91
C GLY A 26 -6.78 5.59 -10.66
N LEU A 27 -5.99 4.83 -9.87
CA LEU A 27 -6.36 3.51 -9.40
C LEU A 27 -7.62 3.60 -8.54
N ASP A 28 -8.49 2.60 -8.67
CA ASP A 28 -9.65 2.47 -7.81
C ASP A 28 -9.16 2.16 -6.38
N PRO A 29 -9.43 3.04 -5.39
CA PRO A 29 -9.14 2.72 -4.01
C PRO A 29 -9.92 1.49 -3.53
N GLU A 30 -11.14 1.25 -4.02
CA GLU A 30 -12.12 0.37 -3.40
C GLU A 30 -12.30 -0.98 -4.13
N GLU A 31 -11.26 -1.83 -4.19
CA GLU A 31 -11.49 -3.24 -4.55
C GLU A 31 -12.19 -4.03 -3.41
N PHE A 32 -12.09 -3.55 -2.17
CA PHE A 32 -12.75 -4.11 -0.98
C PHE A 32 -13.25 -2.97 -0.09
N GLU A 33 -14.50 -3.06 0.42
CA GLU A 33 -15.26 -1.99 1.11
C GLU A 33 -14.54 -1.27 2.28
N ALA A 34 -13.43 -1.81 2.81
CA ALA A 34 -12.69 -1.19 3.92
C ALA A 34 -11.16 -1.37 3.86
N LEU A 35 -10.63 -1.81 2.71
CA LEU A 35 -9.19 -2.09 2.53
C LEU A 35 -8.68 -1.33 1.32
N GLU A 36 -8.78 0.00 1.37
CA GLU A 36 -8.38 0.85 0.27
C GLU A 36 -6.96 0.51 -0.17
N TYR A 37 -6.74 0.40 -1.48
CA TYR A 37 -5.45 0.10 -2.11
C TYR A 37 -4.70 -1.16 -1.62
N PHE A 38 -5.34 -2.01 -0.80
CA PHE A 38 -4.67 -3.14 -0.15
C PHE A 38 -4.22 -4.21 -1.16
N SER A 39 -4.97 -4.37 -2.26
CA SER A 39 -4.58 -5.25 -3.37
C SER A 39 -3.29 -4.82 -4.06
N TYR A 40 -2.89 -3.55 -3.93
CA TYR A 40 -1.66 -3.03 -4.51
C TYR A 40 -0.43 -3.16 -3.60
N LEU A 41 -0.58 -3.70 -2.38
CA LEU A 41 0.55 -3.96 -1.46
C LEU A 41 1.74 -4.69 -2.13
N PRO A 42 1.55 -5.72 -2.98
CA PRO A 42 2.66 -6.38 -3.67
C PRO A 42 3.50 -5.41 -4.52
N PHE A 43 2.86 -4.43 -5.18
CA PHE A 43 3.55 -3.45 -6.01
C PHE A 43 4.30 -2.42 -5.19
N PHE A 44 3.79 -2.07 -4.01
CA PHE A 44 4.51 -1.22 -3.07
C PHE A 44 5.79 -1.91 -2.59
N VAL A 45 5.73 -3.22 -2.35
CA VAL A 45 6.92 -4.02 -2.00
C VAL A 45 7.92 -4.06 -3.16
N LEU A 46 7.46 -4.23 -4.40
CA LEU A 46 8.33 -4.17 -5.59
C LEU A 46 9.02 -2.80 -5.74
N ALA A 47 8.35 -1.72 -5.34
CA ALA A 47 8.93 -0.37 -5.31
C ALA A 47 9.93 -0.17 -4.15
N GLY A 48 10.05 -1.12 -3.22
CA GLY A 48 11.00 -1.08 -2.10
C GLY A 48 10.38 -0.89 -0.72
N ALA A 49 9.06 -0.90 -0.59
CA ALA A 49 8.41 -0.88 0.71
C ALA A 49 8.49 -2.25 1.41
N SER A 50 8.28 -2.22 2.72
CA SER A 50 8.15 -3.38 3.59
C SER A 50 6.80 -3.36 4.28
N VAL A 51 6.21 -4.54 4.45
CA VAL A 51 4.91 -4.72 5.13
C VAL A 51 5.17 -5.42 6.47
N GLU A 52 4.70 -4.80 7.54
CA GLU A 52 4.68 -5.39 8.87
C GLU A 52 3.23 -5.69 9.28
N THR A 53 2.94 -6.93 9.65
CA THR A 53 1.61 -7.35 10.11
C THR A 53 1.50 -7.21 11.62
N HIS A 54 0.43 -6.53 12.06
CA HIS A 54 0.10 -6.36 13.47
C HIS A 54 -1.00 -7.35 13.86
N LEU A 55 -0.64 -8.31 14.73
CA LEU A 55 -1.55 -9.31 15.27
C LEU A 55 -1.57 -9.20 16.80
N HIS A 56 -2.77 -9.19 17.37
CA HIS A 56 -2.95 -9.36 18.81
C HIS A 56 -3.29 -10.81 19.12
N ILE A 57 -2.51 -11.43 19.99
CA ILE A 57 -2.71 -12.83 20.42
C ILE A 57 -3.15 -12.83 21.88
N HIS A 58 -4.33 -13.39 22.15
CA HIS A 58 -4.80 -13.60 23.53
C HIS A 58 -5.40 -15.00 23.67
N GLY A 59 -4.74 -15.85 24.47
CA GLY A 59 -5.12 -17.26 24.60
C GLY A 59 -5.00 -18.00 23.27
N ASP A 60 -6.10 -18.60 22.82
CA ASP A 60 -6.19 -19.34 21.56
C ASP A 60 -6.75 -18.51 20.38
N HIS A 61 -6.96 -17.19 20.59
CA HIS A 61 -7.51 -16.29 19.57
C HIS A 61 -6.44 -15.36 18.98
N PHE A 62 -6.49 -15.20 17.66
CA PHE A 62 -5.69 -14.25 16.89
C PHE A 62 -6.62 -13.16 16.35
N HIS A 63 -6.33 -11.90 16.68
CA HIS A 63 -7.02 -10.74 16.13
C HIS A 63 -6.05 -9.99 15.22
N PHE A 64 -6.36 -9.94 13.93
CA PHE A 64 -5.68 -9.06 13.00
C PHE A 64 -6.01 -7.61 13.35
N GLN A 65 -4.98 -6.77 13.53
CA GLN A 65 -5.15 -5.36 13.84
C GLN A 65 -4.92 -4.47 12.62
N GLY A 66 -4.01 -4.86 11.75
CA GLY A 66 -3.67 -4.09 10.55
C GLY A 66 -2.30 -4.43 10.00
N VAL A 67 -1.88 -3.66 9.02
CA VAL A 67 -0.54 -3.68 8.44
C VAL A 67 0.07 -2.30 8.45
N THR A 68 1.36 -2.22 8.76
CA THR A 68 2.15 -1.01 8.54
C THR A 68 2.95 -1.17 7.25
N LEU A 69 2.82 -0.18 6.37
CA LEU A 69 3.69 -0.04 5.20
C LEU A 69 4.79 0.96 5.55
N SER A 70 6.04 0.59 5.28
CA SER A 70 7.19 1.48 5.52
C SER A 70 8.27 1.30 4.47
N VAL A 71 9.10 2.32 4.30
CA VAL A 71 10.26 2.29 3.39
C VAL A 71 11.53 2.65 4.18
N PRO A 72 12.68 2.02 3.90
CA PRO A 72 13.97 2.50 4.43
C PRO A 72 14.21 3.96 4.02
N ASP A 73 14.76 4.78 4.93
CA ASP A 73 14.88 6.22 4.70
C ASP A 73 15.80 6.51 3.50
N GLU A 74 16.82 5.67 3.30
CA GLU A 74 17.73 5.71 2.17
C GLU A 74 17.10 5.33 0.82
N LEU A 75 15.93 4.68 0.83
CA LEU A 75 15.18 4.28 -0.37
C LEU A 75 13.97 5.16 -0.65
N GLU A 76 13.65 6.13 0.22
CA GLU A 76 12.42 6.93 0.13
C GLU A 76 12.24 7.59 -1.25
N GLU A 77 13.25 8.33 -1.73
CA GLU A 77 13.15 9.01 -3.03
C GLU A 77 13.07 8.02 -4.19
N ALA A 78 13.85 6.94 -4.15
CA ALA A 78 13.81 5.91 -5.18
C ALA A 78 12.44 5.21 -5.23
N PHE A 79 11.83 4.97 -4.07
CA PHE A 79 10.47 4.42 -3.97
C PHE A 79 9.46 5.34 -4.66
N TYR A 80 9.50 6.64 -4.36
CA TYR A 80 8.57 7.60 -4.97
C TYR A 80 8.80 7.84 -6.46
N ASP A 81 10.02 7.64 -6.96
CA ASP A 81 10.33 7.70 -8.40
C ASP A 81 9.85 6.45 -9.15
N VAL A 82 9.98 5.28 -8.53
CA VAL A 82 9.67 3.98 -9.16
C VAL A 82 8.19 3.63 -9.08
N LEU A 83 7.55 3.89 -7.93
CA LEU A 83 6.17 3.47 -7.69
C LEU A 83 5.19 3.92 -8.80
N PRO A 84 5.16 5.21 -9.22
CA PRO A 84 4.24 5.64 -10.28
C PRO A 84 4.43 4.87 -11.59
N GLN A 85 5.67 4.48 -11.92
CA GLN A 85 5.97 3.73 -13.14
C GLN A 85 5.40 2.31 -13.08
N ILE A 86 5.51 1.65 -11.92
CA ILE A 86 4.93 0.32 -11.70
C ILE A 86 3.40 0.40 -11.80
N LEU A 87 2.78 1.38 -11.15
CA LEU A 87 1.33 1.53 -11.14
C LEU A 87 0.77 1.86 -12.54
N GLN A 88 1.45 2.71 -13.32
CA GLN A 88 1.08 2.98 -14.72
C GLN A 88 1.11 1.74 -15.60
N GLN A 89 2.08 0.84 -15.40
CA GLN A 89 2.16 -0.41 -16.16
C GLN A 89 0.97 -1.34 -15.88
N LEU A 90 0.45 -1.35 -14.65
CA LEU A 90 -0.74 -2.13 -14.29
C LEU A 90 -1.97 -1.64 -15.02
N ILE A 91 -2.23 -0.33 -14.97
CA ILE A 91 -3.36 0.30 -15.64
C ILE A 91 -3.29 0.08 -17.16
N ALA A 92 -2.10 0.19 -17.75
CA ALA A 92 -1.89 -0.06 -19.17
C ALA A 92 -2.17 -1.53 -19.54
N GLY A 93 -1.77 -2.48 -18.69
CA GLY A 93 -2.06 -3.90 -18.89
C GLY A 93 -3.55 -4.24 -18.83
N GLU A 94 -4.27 -3.64 -17.88
CA GLU A 94 -5.73 -3.82 -17.76
C GLU A 94 -6.51 -3.25 -18.96
N ALA A 95 -6.03 -2.16 -19.56
CA ALA A 95 -6.65 -1.54 -20.73
C ALA A 95 -6.48 -2.33 -22.03
N GLU A 96 -5.47 -3.20 -22.14
CA GLU A 96 -5.24 -4.04 -23.32
C GLU A 96 -6.05 -5.36 -23.28
N GLU A 97 -6.53 -5.76 -22.10
CA GLU A 97 -7.32 -6.99 -21.90
C GLU A 97 -8.86 -6.75 -21.93
N GLY A 98 -9.30 -5.49 -22.01
CA GLY A 98 -10.72 -5.05 -21.98
C GLY A 98 -11.42 -4.91 -23.33
#